data_AF-A0A929XIM4-F1
#
_entry.id   AF-A0A929XIM4-F1
#
_cell.length_a   1.000
_cell.length_b   1.000
_cell.length_c   1.000
_cell.angle_alpha   90.00
_cell.angle_beta   90.00
_cell.angle_gamma   90.00
#
_symmetry.space_group_name_H-M   'P 1'
#
loop_
_entity.id
_entity.type
_entity.pdbx_description
1 polymer ?
#
loop_
_entity_poly.entity_id
_entity_poly.type
_entity_poly.pdbx_seq_one_letter_code
_entity_poly.pdbx_strand_id
1 'polypeptide(L)'
;MEKSKKSFVMYGSWSSAIEKMSNEQAGQLLKAIYALQDDENAEPEDPSVSFVFEIIKDKLFEDAREWEKAKQRRSESGKKGMEKRWSEDKRTITNDNTAITNDNTVITNDNSVIT
;
A
#
# COMPACT_ATOMS: atom_id res chain seq x y z
N MET A 1 5.89 -14.97 -4.45
CA MET A 1 5.79 -13.53 -4.78
C MET A 1 5.15 -12.84 -3.60
N GLU A 2 5.74 -11.75 -3.10
CA GLU A 2 5.18 -10.99 -1.98
C GLU A 2 3.95 -10.22 -2.47
N LYS A 3 2.81 -10.36 -1.79
CA LYS A 3 1.60 -9.59 -2.15
C LYS A 3 1.91 -8.11 -1.97
N SER A 4 1.70 -7.31 -3.03
CA SER A 4 1.97 -5.87 -3.01
C SER A 4 1.14 -5.11 -1.96
N LYS A 5 0.00 -5.70 -1.54
CA LYS A 5 -0.89 -5.17 -0.51
C LYS A 5 -1.08 -6.19 0.61
N LYS A 6 -0.90 -5.76 1.86
CA LYS A 6 -1.06 -6.60 3.07
C LYS A 6 -2.50 -6.64 3.59
N SER A 7 -3.31 -5.65 3.24
CA SER A 7 -4.69 -5.50 3.70
C SER A 7 -5.51 -4.67 2.72
N PHE A 8 -6.82 -4.76 2.86
CA PHE A 8 -7.81 -3.92 2.17
C PHE A 8 -8.92 -3.54 3.15
N VAL A 9 -9.71 -2.52 2.82
CA VAL A 9 -10.79 -1.99 3.66
C VAL A 9 -12.14 -2.45 3.13
N MET A 10 -13.01 -2.92 4.03
CA MET A 10 -14.41 -3.18 3.74
C MET A 10 -15.24 -2.00 4.24
N TYR A 11 -16.02 -1.38 3.34
CA TYR A 11 -16.82 -0.21 3.67
C TYR A 11 -18.20 -0.60 4.17
N GLY A 12 -18.66 0.07 5.24
CA GLY A 12 -20.00 -0.15 5.79
C GLY A 12 -21.14 0.18 4.80
N SER A 13 -20.88 1.04 3.80
CA SER A 13 -21.84 1.32 2.73
C SER A 13 -22.22 0.08 1.92
N TRP A 14 -21.35 -0.93 1.87
CA TRP A 14 -21.60 -2.19 1.16
C TRP A 14 -22.51 -3.15 1.93
N SER A 15 -22.70 -2.96 3.24
CA SER A 15 -23.50 -3.85 4.10
C SER A 15 -24.90 -4.05 3.54
N SER A 16 -25.56 -2.96 3.11
CA SER A 16 -26.92 -3.01 2.58
C SER A 16 -27.08 -3.84 1.29
N ALA A 17 -26.02 -3.99 0.50
CA ALA A 17 -26.01 -4.84 -0.68
C ALA A 17 -25.75 -6.30 -0.30
N ILE A 18 -24.80 -6.53 0.62
CA ILE A 18 -24.41 -7.88 1.08
C ILE A 18 -25.54 -8.52 1.89
N GLU A 19 -26.27 -7.76 2.71
CA GLU A 19 -27.43 -8.26 3.50
C GLU A 19 -28.59 -8.75 2.63
N LYS A 20 -28.69 -8.28 1.38
CA LYS A 20 -29.71 -8.73 0.42
C LYS A 20 -29.31 -10.01 -0.30
N MET A 21 -28.05 -10.44 -0.18
CA MET A 21 -27.55 -11.65 -0.80
C MET A 21 -27.84 -12.87 0.07
N SER A 22 -27.97 -14.03 -0.57
CA SER A 22 -27.91 -15.31 0.14
C SER A 22 -26.52 -15.53 0.76
N ASN A 23 -26.42 -16.42 1.74
CA ASN A 23 -25.13 -16.78 2.34
C ASN A 23 -24.17 -17.37 1.31
N GLU A 24 -24.70 -18.12 0.34
CA GLU A 24 -23.94 -18.68 -0.78
C GLU A 24 -23.35 -17.56 -1.64
N GLN A 25 -24.14 -16.56 -2.01
CA GLN A 25 -23.70 -15.41 -2.80
C GLN A 25 -22.70 -14.52 -2.03
N ALA A 26 -22.95 -14.26 -0.74
CA ALA A 26 -22.01 -13.52 0.10
C ALA A 26 -20.67 -14.27 0.25
N GLY A 27 -20.72 -15.61 0.34
CA GLY A 27 -19.53 -16.46 0.34
C GLY A 27 -18.77 -16.43 -0.99
N GLN A 28 -19.49 -16.43 -2.11
CA GLN A 28 -18.90 -16.25 -3.45
C GLN A 28 -18.25 -14.87 -3.59
N LEU A 29 -18.93 -13.81 -3.15
CA LEU A 29 -18.40 -12.44 -3.16
C LEU A 29 -17.09 -12.36 -2.37
N LEU A 30 -17.06 -12.91 -1.16
CA LEU A 30 -15.86 -12.91 -0.32
C LEU A 30 -14.69 -13.62 -1.00
N LYS A 31 -14.94 -14.79 -1.61
CA LYS A 31 -13.92 -15.52 -2.36
C LYS A 31 -13.41 -14.73 -3.55
N ALA A 32 -14.30 -14.08 -4.30
CA ALA A 32 -13.93 -13.25 -5.44
C ALA A 32 -13.07 -12.04 -5.03
N ILE A 33 -13.38 -11.39 -3.91
CA ILE A 33 -12.56 -10.29 -3.37
C ILE A 33 -11.13 -10.76 -3.05
N TYR A 34 -10.96 -11.96 -2.48
CA TYR A 34 -9.62 -12.51 -2.25
C TYR A 34 -8.92 -12.90 -3.56
N ALA A 35 -9.66 -13.51 -4.50
CA ALA A 35 -9.12 -13.86 -5.80
C ALA A 35 -8.64 -12.63 -6.58
N LEU A 36 -9.34 -11.49 -6.46
CA LEU A 36 -8.93 -10.21 -7.06
C LEU A 36 -7.53 -9.75 -6.62
N GLN A 37 -7.10 -10.12 -5.40
CA GLN A 37 -5.79 -9.74 -4.89
C GLN A 37 -4.65 -10.59 -5.47
N ASP A 38 -4.98 -11.76 -6.02
CA ASP A 38 -4.03 -12.67 -6.67
C ASP A 38 -4.09 -12.54 -8.20
N ASP A 39 -5.27 -12.28 -8.76
CA ASP A 39 -5.52 -12.04 -10.19
C ASP A 39 -6.50 -10.88 -10.39
N GLU A 40 -6.05 -9.80 -11.05
CA GLU A 40 -6.86 -8.61 -11.33
C GLU A 40 -8.06 -8.88 -12.27
N ASN A 41 -8.06 -10.03 -12.96
CA ASN A 41 -9.12 -10.48 -13.86
C ASN A 41 -10.08 -11.48 -13.21
N ALA A 42 -9.93 -11.79 -11.92
CA ALA A 42 -10.87 -12.64 -11.22
C ALA A 42 -12.27 -12.02 -11.24
N GLU A 43 -13.27 -12.82 -11.62
CA GLU A 43 -14.66 -12.39 -11.71
C GLU A 43 -15.62 -13.51 -11.28
N PRO A 44 -16.68 -13.21 -10.50
CA PRO A 44 -17.70 -14.18 -10.12
C PRO A 44 -18.58 -14.58 -11.32
N GLU A 45 -19.04 -15.83 -11.33
CA GLU A 45 -19.98 -16.33 -12.36
C GLU A 45 -21.43 -15.86 -12.12
N ASP A 46 -21.85 -15.70 -10.85
CA ASP A 46 -23.20 -15.27 -10.51
C ASP A 46 -23.38 -13.77 -10.84
N PRO A 47 -24.36 -13.38 -11.68
CA PRO A 47 -24.53 -11.99 -12.10
C PRO A 47 -24.80 -11.01 -10.94
N SER A 48 -25.50 -11.46 -9.90
CA SER A 48 -25.81 -10.63 -8.72
C SER A 48 -24.54 -10.38 -7.91
N VAL A 49 -23.70 -11.41 -7.78
CA VAL A 49 -22.39 -11.31 -7.12
C VAL A 49 -21.45 -10.43 -7.96
N SER A 50 -21.43 -10.62 -9.28
CA SER A 50 -20.59 -9.85 -10.21
C SER A 50 -20.87 -8.35 -10.12
N PHE A 51 -22.14 -7.94 -10.07
CA PHE A 51 -22.51 -6.53 -9.97
C PHE A 51 -21.97 -5.86 -8.69
N VAL A 52 -22.15 -6.49 -7.53
CA VAL A 52 -21.63 -5.94 -6.26
C VAL A 52 -20.11 -6.02 -6.22
N PHE A 53 -19.54 -7.10 -6.76
CA PHE A 53 -18.10 -7.27 -6.88
C PHE A 53 -17.46 -6.15 -7.71
N GLU A 54 -18.07 -5.74 -8.83
CA GLU A 54 -17.59 -4.65 -9.68
C GLU A 54 -17.52 -3.32 -8.90
N ILE A 55 -18.56 -3.01 -8.13
CA ILE A 55 -18.59 -1.81 -7.26
C ILE A 55 -17.44 -1.84 -6.24
N ILE A 56 -17.19 -3.01 -5.63
CA ILE A 56 -16.10 -3.19 -4.66
C ILE A 56 -14.73 -3.10 -5.35
N LYS A 57 -14.57 -3.75 -6.50
CA LYS A 57 -13.35 -3.78 -7.32
C LYS A 57 -12.93 -2.36 -7.71
N ASP A 58 -13.86 -1.58 -8.25
CA ASP A 58 -13.62 -0.18 -8.64
C ASP A 58 -13.15 0.65 -7.46
N LYS A 59 -13.79 0.47 -6.30
CA LYS A 59 -13.44 1.24 -5.10
C LYS A 59 -12.05 0.87 -4.58
N LEU A 60 -11.71 -0.41 -4.53
CA LEU A 60 -10.38 -0.89 -4.13
C LEU A 60 -9.27 -0.37 -5.06
N PHE A 61 -9.55 -0.26 -6.36
CA PHE A 61 -8.60 0.32 -7.32
C PHE A 61 -8.49 1.85 -7.20
N GLU A 62 -9.59 2.54 -6.95
CA GLU A 62 -9.57 3.97 -6.63
C GLU A 62 -8.67 4.25 -5.42
N ASP A 63 -8.89 3.55 -4.31
CA ASP A 63 -8.13 3.77 -3.07
C ASP A 63 -6.64 3.44 -3.26
N ALA A 64 -6.32 2.41 -4.05
CA ALA A 64 -4.94 2.08 -4.38
C ALA A 64 -4.24 3.20 -5.17
N ARG A 65 -4.95 3.81 -6.14
CA ARG A 65 -4.42 4.94 -6.91
C ARG A 65 -4.24 6.18 -6.02
N GLU A 66 -5.20 6.46 -5.13
CA GLU A 66 -5.09 7.56 -4.19
C GLU A 66 -3.94 7.39 -3.21
N TRP A 67 -3.75 6.16 -2.72
CA TRP A 67 -2.64 5.82 -1.84
C TRP A 67 -1.28 6.05 -2.51
N GLU A 68 -1.09 5.59 -3.75
CA GLU A 68 0.18 5.80 -4.46
C GLU A 68 0.44 7.29 -4.71
N LYS A 69 -0.59 8.06 -5.09
CA LYS A 69 -0.49 9.53 -5.21
C LYS A 69 -0.11 10.20 -3.89
N ALA A 70 -0.72 9.78 -2.78
CA ALA A 70 -0.42 10.32 -1.46
C ALA A 70 1.01 9.98 -1.01
N LYS A 71 1.45 8.75 -1.24
CA LYS A 71 2.82 8.28 -0.99
C LYS A 71 3.85 9.09 -1.76
N GLN A 72 3.63 9.31 -3.06
CA GLN A 72 4.52 10.13 -3.90
C GLN A 72 4.59 11.57 -3.39
N ARG A 73 3.44 12.21 -3.12
CA ARG A 73 3.39 13.58 -2.58
C ARG A 73 4.12 13.72 -1.25
N ARG A 74 3.99 12.73 -0.35
CA ARG A 74 4.71 12.72 0.93
C ARG A 74 6.22 12.57 0.73
N SER A 75 6.65 11.70 -0.19
CA SER A 75 8.06 11.55 -0.56
C SER A 75 8.65 12.85 -1.08
N GLU A 76 7.98 13.51 -2.04
CA GLU A 76 8.42 14.78 -2.63
C GLU A 76 8.44 15.92 -1.60
N SER A 77 7.41 16.01 -0.75
CA SER A 77 7.35 17.01 0.32
C SER A 77 8.48 16.81 1.33
N GLY A 78 8.83 15.56 1.65
CA GLY A 78 9.97 15.22 2.50
C GLY A 78 11.30 15.65 1.87
N LYS A 79 11.51 15.34 0.59
CA LYS A 79 12.70 15.78 -0.17
C LYS A 79 12.81 17.30 -0.20
N LYS A 80 11.73 18.00 -0.51
CA LYS A 80 11.66 19.48 -0.54
C LYS A 80 11.87 20.10 0.85
N GLY A 81 11.35 19.47 1.90
CA GLY A 81 11.55 19.91 3.28
C GLY A 81 13.00 19.77 3.73
N MET A 82 13.65 18.64 3.38
CA MET A 82 15.07 18.44 3.58
C MET A 82 15.89 19.46 2.81
N GLU A 83 15.63 19.62 1.52
CA GLU A 83 16.31 20.63 0.70
C GLU A 83 16.19 22.02 1.33
N LYS A 84 15.00 22.50 1.69
CA LYS A 84 14.86 23.81 2.36
C LYS A 84 15.61 23.95 3.69
N ARG A 85 15.68 22.89 4.49
CA ARG A 85 16.36 22.94 5.81
C ARG A 85 17.89 22.92 5.70
N TRP A 86 18.42 22.32 4.63
CA TRP A 86 19.85 22.02 4.50
C TRP A 86 20.51 22.67 3.26
N SER A 87 19.73 23.28 2.36
CA SER A 87 20.20 23.90 1.10
C SER A 87 20.84 25.27 1.29
N GLU A 88 20.46 26.03 2.31
CA GLU A 88 21.07 27.34 2.59
C GLU A 88 22.17 27.26 3.64
N ASP A 89 22.51 26.04 4.08
CA ASP A 89 23.52 25.89 5.10
C ASP A 89 24.41 24.66 4.96
N LYS A 90 25.57 24.87 4.34
CA LYS A 90 26.77 24.05 4.53
C LYS A 90 27.35 24.19 5.95
N ARG A 91 26.64 24.77 6.93
CA ARG A 91 27.07 24.72 8.34
C ARG A 91 26.82 23.32 8.88
N THR A 92 27.92 22.62 9.08
CA THR A 92 28.07 21.47 9.98
C THR A 92 27.18 21.66 11.21
N ILE A 93 26.12 20.84 11.34
CA ILE A 93 25.27 20.85 12.55
C ILE A 93 26.06 20.28 13.75
N THR A 94 26.99 19.37 13.48
CA THR A 94 28.02 18.82 14.38
C THR A 94 29.21 18.42 13.52
N ASN A 95 30.42 18.31 14.11
CA ASN A 95 31.67 18.00 13.39
C ASN A 95 31.69 16.60 12.74
N ASP A 96 30.68 15.78 13.04
CA ASP A 96 30.67 14.33 12.78
C ASP A 96 29.66 13.96 11.68
N ASN A 97 29.24 14.94 10.86
CA ASN A 97 28.25 14.75 9.81
C ASN A 97 28.89 14.05 8.57
N THR A 98 29.40 12.83 8.75
CA THR A 98 29.72 11.96 7.63
C THR A 98 28.42 11.56 6.95
N ALA A 99 28.28 11.89 5.67
CA ALA A 99 27.18 11.38 4.85
C ALA A 99 27.13 9.86 4.99
N ILE A 100 25.95 9.29 5.26
CA ILE A 100 25.78 7.84 5.18
C ILE A 100 25.88 7.48 3.70
N THR A 101 27.07 7.06 3.28
CA THR A 101 27.31 6.44 1.98
C THR A 101 27.02 4.95 2.09
N ASN A 102 26.82 4.29 0.94
CA ASN A 102 26.62 2.84 0.89
C ASN A 102 27.84 2.03 1.39
N ASP A 103 28.95 2.72 1.68
CA ASP A 103 30.19 2.16 2.23
C ASP A 103 30.21 2.15 3.77
N ASN A 104 29.17 2.68 4.43
CA ASN A 104 29.02 2.56 5.87
C ASN A 104 28.61 1.12 6.20
N THR A 105 29.59 0.27 6.46
CA THR A 105 29.38 -1.02 7.12
C THR A 105 28.75 -0.75 8.47
N VAL A 106 27.45 -1.04 8.61
CA VAL A 106 26.77 -1.05 9.90
C VAL A 106 27.40 -2.17 10.72
N ILE A 107 28.27 -1.83 11.67
CA ILE A 107 28.70 -2.77 12.69
C ILE A 107 27.49 -2.99 13.59
N THR A 108 26.85 -4.15 13.46
CA THR A 108 25.89 -4.61 14.46
C THR A 108 26.65 -4.98 15.73
N ASN A 109 25.96 -4.95 16.88
CA ASN A 109 26.54 -5.15 18.22
C ASN A 109 27.29 -6.48 18.43
N ASP A 110 27.35 -7.35 17.42
CA ASP A 110 28.00 -8.67 17.45
C ASP A 110 29.33 -8.70 16.66
N ASN A 111 29.85 -7.55 16.21
CA ASN A 111 31.21 -7.37 15.71
C ASN A 111 31.67 -8.40 14.65
N SER A 112 30.78 -8.77 13.72
CA SER A 112 31.12 -9.60 12.56
C SER A 112 30.85 -8.86 11.25
N VAL A 113 31.84 -8.89 10.35
CA VAL A 113 31.76 -8.33 9.00
C VAL A 113 31.12 -9.38 8.10
N ILE A 114 30.06 -9.03 7.38
CA ILE A 114 29.50 -9.89 6.33
C ILE A 114 30.40 -9.73 5.10
N THR A 115 31.26 -10.71 4.85
CA THR A 115 31.95 -10.93 3.55
C THR A 115 31.00 -11.43 2.48
#